data_AF-A0AAU2HLU6-F1
#
_entry.id   AF-A0AAU2HLU6-F1
#
_cell.length_a   1.000
_cell.length_b   1.000
_cell.length_c   1.000
_cell.angle_alpha   90.00
_cell.angle_beta   90.00
_cell.angle_gamma   90.00
#
_symmetry.space_group_name_H-M   'P 1'
#
loop_
_entity.id
_entity.type
_entity.pdbx_description
1 polymer ?
#
loop_
_entity_poly.entity_id
_entity_poly.type
_entity_poly.pdbx_seq_one_letter_code
_entity_poly.pdbx_strand_id
1 'polypeptide(L)'
;MTDESWAGWYRDRQGSDAVILTTDGQQLRLRTRGVDFEGESFDGLAPVAGTPPADDLFALVDGALGDCVLEWDLPLPVLWDGAVHQATLSCLLSLRRPDPYLYLELQFGGAAYRSHRAESDFASALATIQRALPPGVRLQTCIACAFSDYFPSPGRGLSGGLACFRGAKDAYRGAAGEGDVLDLWDRRTGFVQEIWSCREYEPRPDQGAGTGHRGAFPLELA
;
A
#
# COMPACT_ATOMS: atom_id res chain seq x y z
N MET A 1 1.29 15.23 8.13
CA MET A 1 0.39 14.10 7.84
C MET A 1 -0.10 13.59 9.19
N THR A 2 -1.27 12.96 9.26
CA THR A 2 -1.78 12.40 10.52
C THR A 2 -1.43 10.94 10.56
N ASP A 3 -0.86 10.47 11.66
CA ASP A 3 -0.54 9.05 11.84
C ASP A 3 -1.85 8.26 12.00
N GLU A 4 -1.91 7.09 11.38
CA GLU A 4 -2.92 6.07 11.64
C GLU A 4 -2.33 4.92 12.44
N SER A 5 -3.21 4.18 13.13
CA SER A 5 -2.84 3.02 13.94
C SER A 5 -3.84 1.91 13.72
N TRP A 6 -3.35 0.73 13.36
CA TRP A 6 -4.15 -0.44 13.05
C TRP A 6 -3.75 -1.58 13.97
N ALA A 7 -4.73 -2.17 14.64
CA ALA A 7 -4.51 -3.35 15.45
C ALA A 7 -4.35 -4.57 14.55
N GLY A 8 -3.44 -5.46 14.93
CA GLY A 8 -3.15 -6.66 14.15
C GLY A 8 -2.40 -7.72 14.93
N TRP A 9 -1.89 -8.68 14.18
CA TRP A 9 -1.14 -9.83 14.66
C TRP A 9 0.16 -9.98 13.88
N TYR A 10 1.24 -10.17 14.61
CA TYR A 10 2.51 -10.68 14.10
C TYR A 10 2.60 -12.17 14.44
N ARG A 11 2.98 -13.02 13.47
CA ARG A 11 3.18 -14.46 13.70
C ARG A 11 4.44 -14.96 13.03
N ASP A 12 5.21 -15.75 13.76
CA ASP A 12 6.43 -16.40 13.26
C ASP A 12 6.57 -17.82 13.84
N ARG A 13 7.77 -18.40 13.80
CA ARG A 13 8.06 -19.72 14.39
C ARG A 13 7.94 -19.79 15.91
N GLN A 14 8.01 -18.65 16.62
CA GLN A 14 7.97 -18.61 18.08
C GLN A 14 6.55 -18.42 18.62
N GLY A 15 5.61 -17.98 17.79
CA GLY A 15 4.21 -17.86 18.17
C GLY A 15 3.52 -16.68 17.51
N SER A 16 2.56 -16.10 18.23
CA SER A 16 1.74 -14.97 17.78
C SER A 16 1.72 -13.89 18.84
N ASP A 17 1.87 -12.64 18.39
CA ASP A 17 1.88 -11.45 19.23
C ASP A 17 0.86 -10.45 18.67
N ALA A 18 0.04 -9.89 19.57
CA ALA A 18 -0.79 -8.74 19.21
C ALA A 18 0.12 -7.53 19.02
N VAL A 19 -0.14 -6.77 17.95
CA VAL A 19 0.68 -5.64 17.55
C VAL A 19 -0.18 -4.45 17.16
N ILE A 20 0.41 -3.26 17.23
CA ILE A 20 -0.13 -2.06 16.60
C ILE A 20 0.82 -1.69 15.47
N LEU A 21 0.30 -1.62 14.25
CA LEU A 21 1.00 -1.09 13.10
C LEU A 21 0.61 0.37 12.91
N THR A 22 1.58 1.26 12.80
CA THR A 22 1.34 2.69 12.59
C THR A 22 1.93 3.15 11.28
N THR A 23 1.25 4.07 10.60
CA THR A 23 1.77 4.69 9.38
C THR A 23 1.32 6.14 9.25
N ASP A 24 2.16 6.98 8.65
CA ASP A 24 1.81 8.33 8.21
C ASP A 24 1.61 8.43 6.67
N GLY A 25 1.60 7.27 6.01
CA GLY A 25 1.56 7.11 4.57
C GLY A 25 2.94 7.01 3.91
N GLN A 26 4.05 7.31 4.61
CA GLN A 26 5.43 7.22 4.09
C GLN A 26 6.28 6.26 4.92
N GLN A 27 6.12 6.28 6.24
CA GLN A 27 6.86 5.45 7.18
C GLN A 27 5.90 4.51 7.92
N LEU A 28 6.18 3.21 7.86
CA LEU A 28 5.56 2.18 8.67
C LEU A 28 6.36 1.97 9.95
N ARG A 29 5.66 1.72 11.05
CA ARG A 29 6.27 1.25 12.30
C ARG A 29 5.45 0.12 12.90
N LEU A 30 6.17 -0.79 13.54
CA LEU A 30 5.61 -1.97 14.19
C LEU A 30 6.42 -2.24 15.45
N ARG A 31 5.75 -2.48 16.58
CA ARG A 31 6.42 -2.98 17.79
C ARG A 31 5.97 -4.40 18.10
N THR A 32 6.91 -5.31 18.28
CA THR A 32 6.65 -6.69 18.68
C THR A 32 7.78 -7.22 19.58
N ARG A 33 7.42 -7.99 20.61
CA ARG A 33 8.37 -8.55 21.61
C ARG A 33 9.39 -7.55 22.17
N GLY A 34 8.96 -6.31 22.35
CA GLY A 34 9.80 -5.22 22.88
C GLY A 34 10.72 -4.55 21.87
N VAL A 35 10.78 -5.02 20.61
CA VAL A 35 11.60 -4.45 19.54
C VAL A 35 10.73 -3.59 18.61
N ASP A 36 11.23 -2.39 18.31
CA ASP A 36 10.62 -1.47 17.36
C ASP A 36 11.22 -1.67 15.97
N PHE A 37 10.35 -1.77 14.97
CA PHE A 37 10.68 -1.89 13.55
C PHE A 37 10.12 -0.70 12.78
N GLU A 38 10.86 -0.25 11.78
CA GLU A 38 10.41 0.80 10.87
C GLU A 38 10.87 0.55 9.43
N GLY A 39 10.08 1.02 8.46
CA GLY A 39 10.43 0.95 7.04
C GLY A 39 9.44 1.73 6.18
N GLU A 40 9.78 1.99 4.91
CA GLU A 40 8.85 2.64 3.96
C GLU A 40 7.83 1.64 3.37
N SER A 41 8.13 0.34 3.46
CA SER A 41 7.34 -0.78 2.98
C SER A 41 7.21 -1.88 4.03
N PHE A 42 6.20 -2.76 3.88
CA PHE A 42 5.97 -3.86 4.81
C PHE A 42 7.07 -4.92 4.78
N ASP A 43 7.70 -5.14 3.62
CA ASP A 43 8.84 -6.02 3.41
C ASP A 43 10.19 -5.34 3.72
N GLY A 44 10.17 -4.06 4.07
CA GLY A 44 11.33 -3.25 4.45
C GLY A 44 11.38 -2.87 5.93
N LEU A 45 10.58 -3.51 6.78
CA LEU A 45 10.54 -3.25 8.23
C LEU A 45 11.83 -3.74 8.90
N ALA A 46 12.78 -2.84 9.15
CA ALA A 46 14.05 -3.13 9.82
C ALA A 46 14.02 -2.70 11.29
N PRO A 47 14.80 -3.34 12.19
CA PRO A 47 14.93 -2.88 13.57
C PRO A 47 15.41 -1.42 13.64
N VAL A 48 14.79 -0.61 14.49
CA VAL A 48 15.22 0.78 14.73
C VAL A 48 16.64 0.77 15.32
N ALA A 49 17.50 1.65 14.79
CA ALA A 49 18.90 1.75 15.22
C ALA A 49 19.03 1.89 16.75
N GLY A 50 19.96 1.12 17.33
CA GLY A 50 20.20 1.11 18.78
C GLY A 50 19.42 0.05 19.56
N THR A 51 18.49 -0.67 18.92
CA THR A 51 17.78 -1.81 19.51
C THR A 51 18.04 -3.09 18.72
N PRO A 52 19.28 -3.61 18.70
CA PRO A 52 19.54 -4.88 18.03
C PRO A 52 18.67 -5.97 18.70
N PRO A 53 17.87 -6.71 17.92
CA PRO A 53 17.14 -7.83 18.49
C PRO A 53 18.15 -8.83 19.05
N ALA A 54 17.83 -9.44 20.19
CA ALA A 54 18.62 -10.58 20.65
C ALA A 54 18.63 -11.66 19.56
N ASP A 55 19.74 -12.40 19.48
CA ASP A 55 19.91 -13.47 18.50
C ASP A 55 18.70 -14.42 18.51
N ASP A 56 18.27 -14.84 17.32
CA ASP A 56 17.12 -15.72 17.08
C ASP A 56 15.73 -15.20 17.44
N LEU A 57 15.56 -13.99 17.99
CA LEU A 57 14.24 -13.43 18.27
C LEU A 57 13.41 -13.15 17.02
N PHE A 58 14.07 -12.85 15.90
CA PHE A 58 13.42 -12.56 14.62
C PHE A 58 14.22 -13.19 13.48
N ALA A 59 13.51 -13.69 12.48
CA ALA A 59 14.12 -14.01 11.19
C ALA A 59 14.26 -12.70 10.40
N LEU A 60 15.51 -12.28 10.16
CA LEU A 60 15.79 -11.11 9.33
C LEU A 60 16.33 -11.56 7.97
N VAL A 61 15.82 -10.97 6.90
CA VAL A 61 16.28 -11.16 5.52
C VAL A 61 16.72 -9.79 5.01
N ASP A 62 17.98 -9.67 4.61
CA ASP A 62 18.59 -8.41 4.18
C ASP A 62 18.40 -7.25 5.21
N GLY A 63 18.35 -7.60 6.49
CA GLY A 63 18.19 -6.64 7.60
C GLY A 63 16.73 -6.26 7.94
N ALA A 64 15.74 -6.73 7.18
CA ALA A 64 14.31 -6.50 7.42
C ALA A 64 13.61 -7.76 7.94
N LEU A 65 12.43 -7.59 8.55
CA LEU A 65 11.57 -8.69 8.99
C LEU A 65 11.26 -9.65 7.84
N GLY A 66 11.49 -10.94 8.07
CA GLY A 66 11.13 -12.02 7.18
C GLY A 66 10.57 -13.22 7.93
N ASP A 67 10.17 -14.25 7.18
CA ASP A 67 9.64 -15.53 7.70
C ASP A 67 8.50 -15.37 8.74
N CYS A 68 7.68 -14.34 8.55
CA CYS A 68 6.56 -14.03 9.42
C CYS A 68 5.26 -13.84 8.63
N VAL A 69 4.16 -13.69 9.36
CA VAL A 69 2.85 -13.30 8.85
C VAL A 69 2.39 -12.08 9.63
N LEU A 70 2.00 -11.05 8.90
CA LEU A 70 1.33 -9.87 9.41
C LEU A 70 -0.15 -9.96 9.01
N GLU A 71 -1.05 -9.77 9.97
CA GLU A 71 -2.49 -9.72 9.74
C GLU A 71 -3.06 -8.49 10.43
N TRP A 72 -3.83 -7.67 9.73
CA TRP A 72 -4.45 -6.48 10.31
C TRP A 72 -5.68 -6.05 9.52
N ASP A 73 -6.55 -5.29 10.18
CA ASP A 73 -7.68 -4.61 9.55
C ASP A 73 -7.43 -3.11 9.57
N LEU A 74 -7.74 -2.42 8.47
CA LEU A 74 -7.77 -0.96 8.43
C LEU A 74 -9.12 -0.42 7.92
N PRO A 75 -9.58 0.73 8.43
CA PRO A 75 -10.65 1.48 7.79
C PRO A 75 -10.15 1.98 6.42
N LEU A 76 -10.89 1.69 5.36
CA LEU A 76 -10.54 2.11 4.00
C LEU A 76 -11.68 2.95 3.41
N PRO A 77 -11.44 4.22 3.05
CA PRO A 77 -12.46 5.04 2.41
C PRO A 77 -12.73 4.56 0.98
N VAL A 78 -14.01 4.57 0.62
CA VAL A 78 -14.51 4.18 -0.70
C VAL A 78 -15.42 5.30 -1.22
N LEU A 79 -15.21 5.74 -2.45
CA LEU A 79 -16.08 6.68 -3.13
C LEU A 79 -17.24 5.95 -3.79
N TRP A 80 -18.46 6.33 -3.46
CA TRP A 80 -19.68 5.84 -4.08
C TRP A 80 -20.74 6.94 -4.10
N ASP A 81 -21.31 7.19 -5.27
CA ASP A 81 -22.32 8.22 -5.51
C ASP A 81 -21.87 9.63 -5.05
N GLY A 82 -20.61 9.99 -5.35
CA GLY A 82 -20.01 11.26 -4.98
C GLY A 82 -19.72 11.44 -3.48
N ALA A 83 -20.03 10.45 -2.65
CA ALA A 83 -19.79 10.46 -1.21
C ALA A 83 -18.69 9.48 -0.80
N VAL A 84 -18.01 9.79 0.30
CA VAL A 84 -17.04 8.89 0.94
C VAL A 84 -17.77 8.01 1.94
N HIS A 85 -17.65 6.70 1.76
CA HIS A 85 -18.12 5.66 2.67
C HIS A 85 -16.94 4.94 3.31
N GLN A 86 -17.15 4.36 4.49
CA GLN A 86 -16.12 3.58 5.17
C GLN A 86 -16.32 2.10 4.88
N ALA A 87 -15.26 1.44 4.41
CA ALA A 87 -15.13 0.00 4.30
C ALA A 87 -14.06 -0.50 5.29
N THR A 88 -13.97 -1.81 5.45
CA THR A 88 -12.86 -2.44 6.17
C THR A 88 -12.04 -3.25 5.18
N LEU A 89 -10.73 -2.99 5.13
CA LEU A 89 -9.78 -3.79 4.38
C LEU A 89 -9.03 -4.69 5.36
N SER A 90 -9.26 -6.00 5.25
CA SER A 90 -8.49 -7.02 5.94
C SER A 90 -7.28 -7.41 5.10
N CYS A 91 -6.11 -7.38 5.73
CA CYS A 91 -4.83 -7.67 5.11
C CYS A 91 -4.21 -8.90 5.77
N LEU A 92 -3.81 -9.87 4.95
CA LEU A 92 -2.96 -10.98 5.36
C LEU A 92 -1.73 -11.00 4.46
N LEU A 93 -0.58 -10.72 5.05
CA LEU A 93 0.70 -10.66 4.37
C LEU A 93 1.64 -11.72 4.96
N SER A 94 2.09 -12.65 4.14
CA SER A 94 3.17 -13.57 4.48
C SER A 94 4.49 -13.11 3.87
N LEU A 95 5.48 -12.88 4.72
CA LEU A 95 6.87 -12.57 4.34
C LEU A 95 7.76 -13.83 4.33
N ARG A 96 7.14 -15.02 4.29
CA ARG A 96 7.85 -16.30 4.21
C ARG A 96 8.42 -16.49 2.82
N ARG A 97 9.65 -16.98 2.74
CA ARG A 97 10.36 -17.26 1.48
C ARG A 97 10.25 -18.75 1.12
N PRO A 98 10.36 -19.14 -0.17
CA PRO A 98 10.64 -18.29 -1.33
C PRO A 98 9.46 -17.45 -1.81
N ASP A 99 8.24 -17.83 -1.45
CA ASP A 99 7.00 -17.29 -2.02
C ASP A 99 6.24 -16.42 -1.01
N PRO A 100 6.61 -15.14 -0.84
CA PRO A 100 5.79 -14.21 -0.08
C PRO A 100 4.44 -14.06 -0.79
N TYR A 101 3.38 -13.88 -0.03
CA TYR A 101 2.05 -13.73 -0.61
C TYR A 101 1.20 -12.73 0.16
N LEU A 102 0.36 -12.03 -0.59
CA LEU A 102 -0.62 -11.09 -0.09
C LEU A 102 -2.03 -11.59 -0.40
N TYR A 103 -2.90 -11.48 0.59
CA TYR A 103 -4.33 -11.64 0.45
C TYR A 103 -5.04 -10.44 1.07
N LEU A 104 -5.93 -9.83 0.28
CA LEU A 104 -6.75 -8.70 0.69
C LEU A 104 -8.23 -9.08 0.60
N GLU A 105 -9.01 -8.65 1.58
CA GLU A 105 -10.46 -8.74 1.57
C GLU A 105 -11.08 -7.40 1.99
N LEU A 106 -11.89 -6.81 1.12
CA LEU A 106 -12.64 -5.59 1.40
C LEU A 106 -14.08 -5.94 1.78
N GLN A 107 -14.51 -5.50 2.96
CA GLN A 107 -15.89 -5.55 3.42
C GLN A 107 -16.57 -4.21 3.12
N PHE A 108 -17.54 -4.22 2.22
CA PHE A 108 -18.29 -3.02 1.83
C PHE A 108 -19.72 -3.36 1.42
N GLY A 109 -20.70 -2.59 1.92
CA GLY A 109 -22.12 -2.75 1.53
C GLY A 109 -22.71 -4.13 1.87
N GLY A 110 -22.20 -4.81 2.89
CA GLY A 110 -22.63 -6.16 3.28
C GLY A 110 -22.08 -7.30 2.40
N ALA A 111 -21.14 -6.99 1.50
CA ALA A 111 -20.45 -7.96 0.65
C ALA A 111 -18.93 -7.95 0.89
N ALA A 112 -18.29 -9.08 0.55
CA ALA A 112 -16.84 -9.27 0.63
C ALA A 112 -16.24 -9.33 -0.77
N TYR A 113 -15.26 -8.48 -1.05
CA TYR A 113 -14.53 -8.42 -2.33
C TYR A 113 -13.08 -8.82 -2.07
N ARG A 114 -12.56 -9.80 -2.82
CA ARG A 114 -11.30 -10.49 -2.49
C ARG A 114 -10.29 -10.36 -3.61
N SER A 115 -9.02 -10.22 -3.24
CA SER A 115 -7.92 -10.44 -4.18
C SER A 115 -7.73 -11.93 -4.48
N HIS A 116 -6.79 -12.27 -5.36
CA HIS A 116 -6.32 -13.64 -5.46
C HIS A 116 -5.60 -14.06 -4.16
N ARG A 117 -5.52 -15.38 -3.92
CA ARG A 117 -4.93 -15.93 -2.68
C ARG A 117 -3.42 -15.70 -2.55
N ALA A 118 -2.73 -15.43 -3.66
CA ALA A 118 -1.29 -15.27 -3.69
C ALA A 118 -0.87 -14.11 -4.60
N GLU A 119 -1.33 -12.91 -4.29
CA GLU A 119 -0.88 -11.70 -4.99
C GLU A 119 0.56 -11.38 -4.58
N SER A 120 1.36 -10.88 -5.52
CA SER A 120 2.76 -10.51 -5.29
C SER A 120 2.94 -9.15 -4.61
N ASP A 121 1.94 -8.27 -4.72
CA ASP A 121 2.02 -6.88 -4.29
C ASP A 121 0.65 -6.25 -4.06
N PHE A 122 0.63 -5.14 -3.30
CA PHE A 122 -0.59 -4.41 -2.99
C PHE A 122 -1.27 -3.79 -4.21
N ALA A 123 -0.50 -3.34 -5.21
CA ALA A 123 -1.08 -2.71 -6.40
C ALA A 123 -1.97 -3.68 -7.18
N SER A 124 -1.53 -4.92 -7.35
CA SER A 124 -2.27 -5.98 -8.03
C SER A 124 -3.49 -6.40 -7.23
N ALA A 125 -3.31 -6.64 -5.92
CA ALA A 125 -4.39 -7.06 -5.04
C ALA A 125 -5.52 -6.02 -4.97
N LEU A 126 -5.17 -4.73 -4.87
CA LEU A 126 -6.14 -3.63 -4.88
C LEU A 126 -6.80 -3.47 -6.25
N ALA A 127 -6.07 -3.69 -7.36
CA ALA A 127 -6.67 -3.68 -8.70
C ALA A 127 -7.68 -4.82 -8.87
N THR A 128 -7.38 -6.02 -8.37
CA THR A 128 -8.31 -7.16 -8.36
C THR A 128 -9.59 -6.82 -7.57
N ILE A 129 -9.46 -6.25 -6.38
CA ILE A 129 -10.62 -5.78 -5.59
C ILE A 129 -11.41 -4.72 -6.36
N GLN A 130 -10.74 -3.70 -6.91
CA GLN A 130 -11.39 -2.61 -7.64
C GLN A 130 -12.19 -3.09 -8.86
N ARG A 131 -11.73 -4.13 -9.56
CA ARG A 131 -12.48 -4.75 -10.68
C ARG A 131 -13.71 -5.52 -10.21
N ALA A 132 -13.69 -6.07 -9.00
CA ALA A 132 -14.81 -6.81 -8.43
C ALA A 132 -15.88 -5.91 -7.82
N LEU A 133 -15.56 -4.63 -7.55
CA LEU A 133 -16.50 -3.67 -6.97
C LEU A 133 -17.65 -3.34 -7.93
N PRO A 134 -18.83 -2.98 -7.40
CA PRO A 134 -19.95 -2.53 -8.22
C PRO A 134 -19.59 -1.29 -9.05
N PRO A 135 -20.23 -1.10 -10.23
CA PRO A 135 -20.04 0.10 -11.03
C PRO A 135 -20.24 1.39 -10.23
N GLY A 136 -19.34 2.36 -10.41
CA GLY A 136 -19.37 3.64 -9.71
C GLY A 136 -18.78 3.63 -8.28
N VAL A 137 -18.33 2.47 -7.79
CA VAL A 137 -17.61 2.34 -6.52
C VAL A 137 -16.10 2.39 -6.78
N ARG A 138 -15.37 3.30 -6.11
CA ARG A 138 -13.91 3.45 -6.26
C ARG A 138 -13.18 3.43 -4.93
N LEU A 139 -12.08 2.70 -4.84
CA LEU A 139 -11.19 2.75 -3.69
C LEU A 139 -10.58 4.15 -3.57
N GLN A 140 -10.60 4.74 -2.38
CA GLN A 140 -9.92 6.00 -2.11
C GLN A 140 -8.55 5.71 -1.47
N THR A 141 -7.57 5.38 -2.29
CA THR A 141 -6.22 5.02 -1.84
C THR A 141 -5.15 5.66 -2.73
N CYS A 142 -3.91 5.72 -2.24
CA CYS A 142 -2.80 6.31 -2.95
C CYS A 142 -2.55 5.61 -4.29
N ILE A 143 -2.76 4.30 -4.41
CA ILE A 143 -2.65 3.61 -5.72
C ILE A 143 -3.69 4.10 -6.76
N ALA A 144 -4.89 4.47 -6.29
CA ALA A 144 -6.02 4.95 -7.09
C ALA A 144 -6.03 6.48 -7.29
N CYS A 145 -5.07 7.19 -6.69
CA CYS A 145 -4.97 8.64 -6.76
C CYS A 145 -4.48 9.11 -8.15
N ALA A 146 -5.03 10.24 -8.60
CA ALA A 146 -4.60 10.92 -9.81
C ALA A 146 -3.15 11.41 -9.75
N PHE A 147 -2.59 11.67 -8.55
CA PHE A 147 -1.26 12.29 -8.40
C PHE A 147 -0.24 11.35 -7.80
N SER A 148 -0.30 10.08 -8.15
CA SER A 148 0.64 9.08 -7.66
C SER A 148 1.15 8.21 -8.78
N ASP A 149 2.44 7.90 -8.82
CA ASP A 149 2.98 7.04 -9.87
C ASP A 149 4.18 6.23 -9.42
N TYR A 150 4.44 5.13 -10.11
CA TYR A 150 5.69 4.40 -9.89
C TYR A 150 6.81 5.01 -10.71
N PHE A 151 8.04 4.75 -10.26
CA PHE A 151 9.19 5.00 -11.12
C PHE A 151 9.07 4.09 -12.34
N PRO A 152 9.25 4.60 -13.57
CA PRO A 152 9.25 3.78 -14.77
C PRO A 152 10.49 2.88 -14.84
N SER A 153 10.45 1.76 -14.11
CA SER A 153 11.50 0.74 -14.09
C SER A 153 10.92 -0.66 -14.02
N PRO A 154 11.64 -1.66 -14.56
CA PRO A 154 11.25 -3.05 -14.41
C PRO A 154 11.36 -3.48 -12.95
N GLY A 155 10.23 -3.94 -12.40
CA GLY A 155 10.14 -4.43 -11.03
C GLY A 155 9.51 -3.41 -10.08
N ARG A 156 8.55 -3.88 -9.29
CA ARG A 156 7.98 -3.16 -8.15
C ARG A 156 8.14 -4.05 -6.91
N GLY A 157 8.35 -3.43 -5.76
CA GLY A 157 8.36 -4.12 -4.47
C GLY A 157 6.96 -4.61 -4.09
N LEU A 158 6.87 -5.28 -2.93
CA LEU A 158 5.59 -5.76 -2.41
C LEU A 158 4.63 -4.61 -2.05
N SER A 159 5.20 -3.53 -1.51
CA SER A 159 4.49 -2.31 -1.09
C SER A 159 5.44 -1.11 -1.09
N GLY A 160 4.87 0.09 -1.04
CA GLY A 160 5.63 1.33 -1.00
C GLY A 160 6.27 1.69 -2.35
N GLY A 161 7.04 2.78 -2.36
CA GLY A 161 7.71 3.25 -3.57
C GLY A 161 6.80 3.95 -4.59
N LEU A 162 5.54 4.22 -4.25
CA LEU A 162 4.65 5.03 -5.07
C LEU A 162 4.98 6.51 -4.86
N ALA A 163 5.48 7.21 -5.88
CA ALA A 163 5.78 8.63 -5.79
C ALA A 163 4.48 9.45 -5.70
N CYS A 164 4.42 10.40 -4.77
CA CYS A 164 3.31 11.32 -4.60
C CYS A 164 3.62 12.69 -5.21
N PHE A 165 2.79 13.17 -6.11
CA PHE A 165 2.90 14.46 -6.80
C PHE A 165 1.90 15.50 -6.29
N ARG A 166 1.42 15.38 -5.05
CA ARG A 166 0.49 16.35 -4.44
C ARG A 166 1.04 17.79 -4.43
N GLY A 167 2.36 17.95 -4.31
CA GLY A 167 3.02 19.26 -4.42
C GLY A 167 3.14 19.80 -5.86
N ALA A 168 2.76 19.02 -6.87
CA ALA A 168 2.90 19.35 -8.29
C ALA A 168 1.63 19.05 -9.10
N LYS A 169 0.44 19.08 -8.47
CA LYS A 169 -0.85 18.70 -9.09
C LYS A 169 -1.08 19.33 -10.45
N ASP A 170 -0.90 20.65 -10.56
CA ASP A 170 -1.17 21.37 -11.81
C ASP A 170 -0.30 20.89 -12.98
N ALA A 171 0.96 20.57 -12.70
CA ALA A 171 1.85 20.02 -13.71
C ALA A 171 1.49 18.55 -14.03
N TYR A 172 1.16 17.76 -13.01
CA TYR A 172 0.82 16.35 -13.18
C TYR A 172 -0.51 16.15 -13.94
N ARG A 173 -1.48 17.08 -13.85
CA ARG A 173 -2.73 17.03 -14.64
C ARG A 173 -2.51 16.97 -16.14
N GLY A 174 -1.38 17.50 -16.63
CA GLY A 174 -1.00 17.44 -18.03
C GLY A 174 -0.23 16.17 -18.42
N ALA A 175 0.24 15.38 -17.45
CA ALA A 175 1.14 14.26 -17.71
C ALA A 175 0.39 13.02 -18.21
N ALA A 176 0.85 12.46 -19.32
CA ALA A 176 0.38 11.20 -19.88
C ALA A 176 1.56 10.34 -20.37
N GLY A 177 1.68 9.13 -19.82
CA GLY A 177 2.74 8.21 -20.18
C GLY A 177 4.06 8.44 -19.45
N GLU A 178 5.05 7.65 -19.83
CA GLU A 178 6.33 7.52 -19.13
C GLU A 178 7.18 8.80 -19.13
N GLY A 179 7.36 9.41 -20.30
CA GLY A 179 8.24 10.58 -20.46
C GLY A 179 7.80 11.75 -19.58
N ASP A 180 6.50 12.08 -19.60
CA ASP A 180 5.96 13.18 -18.81
C ASP A 180 6.12 12.96 -17.29
N VAL A 181 6.02 11.70 -16.82
CA VAL A 181 6.22 11.39 -15.40
C VAL A 181 7.68 11.46 -15.01
N LEU A 182 8.60 11.03 -15.87
CA LEU A 182 10.05 11.18 -15.65
C LEU A 182 10.44 12.66 -15.51
N ASP A 183 9.90 13.54 -16.37
CA ASP A 183 10.15 14.98 -16.33
C ASP A 183 9.66 15.64 -15.02
N LEU A 184 8.68 15.02 -14.35
CA LEU A 184 8.13 15.49 -13.08
C LEU A 184 8.76 14.83 -11.86
N TRP A 185 9.63 13.82 -12.02
CA TRP A 185 10.02 12.91 -10.94
C TRP A 185 10.64 13.62 -9.73
N ASP A 186 11.48 14.62 -9.96
CA ASP A 186 12.15 15.39 -8.90
C ASP A 186 11.22 16.40 -8.21
N ARG A 187 10.00 16.56 -8.73
CA ARG A 187 8.94 17.40 -8.12
C ARG A 187 8.01 16.59 -7.21
N ARG A 188 8.25 15.29 -7.03
CA ARG A 188 7.50 14.45 -6.09
C ARG A 188 7.69 14.97 -4.66
N THR A 189 6.63 14.88 -3.86
CA THR A 189 6.65 15.22 -2.44
C THR A 189 7.27 14.13 -1.58
N GLY A 190 7.41 12.91 -2.11
CA GLY A 190 7.96 11.74 -1.43
C GLY A 190 7.35 10.46 -1.96
N PHE A 191 7.74 9.33 -1.37
CA PHE A 191 7.11 8.03 -1.60
C PHE A 191 6.00 7.79 -0.59
N VAL A 192 4.97 7.05 -1.00
CA VAL A 192 3.84 6.68 -0.16
C VAL A 192 3.48 5.20 -0.32
N GLN A 193 2.81 4.62 0.67
CA GLN A 193 2.22 3.29 0.54
C GLN A 193 0.93 3.31 -0.29
N GLU A 194 0.65 2.21 -0.98
CA GLU A 194 -0.50 2.04 -1.89
C GLU A 194 -1.83 2.16 -1.17
N ILE A 195 -1.93 1.57 0.03
CA ILE A 195 -3.14 1.50 0.86
C ILE A 195 -3.45 2.81 1.60
N TRP A 196 -2.55 3.79 1.57
CA TRP A 196 -2.73 5.04 2.29
C TRP A 196 -3.84 5.90 1.66
N SER A 197 -4.58 6.67 2.47
CA SER A 197 -5.55 7.65 1.98
C SER A 197 -5.27 9.03 2.57
N CYS A 198 -4.72 9.93 1.76
CA CYS A 198 -4.52 11.32 2.17
C CYS A 198 -5.73 12.21 1.84
N ARG A 199 -5.84 13.35 2.53
CA ARG A 199 -6.92 14.35 2.32
C ARG A 199 -6.87 15.05 0.97
N GLU A 200 -5.77 14.94 0.24
CA GLU A 200 -5.57 15.55 -1.07
C GLU A 200 -5.88 14.61 -2.24
N TYR A 201 -6.43 13.44 -1.94
CA TYR A 201 -6.83 12.45 -2.93
C TYR A 201 -7.77 13.09 -3.97
N GLU A 202 -7.45 12.85 -5.24
CA GLU A 202 -8.36 13.04 -6.37
C GLU A 202 -8.40 11.72 -7.15
N PRO A 203 -9.58 11.27 -7.62
CA PRO A 203 -9.69 10.02 -8.33
C PRO A 203 -8.92 10.08 -9.65
N ARG A 204 -8.14 9.03 -9.92
CA ARG A 204 -7.44 8.89 -11.20
C ARG A 204 -8.42 8.89 -12.38
N PRO A 205 -8.15 9.65 -13.45
CA PRO A 205 -8.95 9.60 -14.66
C PRO A 205 -8.94 8.20 -15.30
N ASP A 206 -10.02 7.86 -16.00
CA ASP A 206 -10.14 6.57 -16.68
C ASP A 206 -9.36 6.53 -18.00
N GLN A 207 -8.95 7.69 -18.54
CA GLN A 207 -8.20 7.83 -19.78
C GLN A 207 -7.59 9.24 -19.93
N GLY A 208 -6.56 9.37 -20.75
CA GLY A 208 -6.02 10.65 -21.20
C GLY A 208 -5.04 11.32 -20.23
N ALA A 209 -4.95 12.65 -20.26
CA ALA A 209 -4.04 13.40 -19.42
C ALA A 209 -4.37 13.22 -17.92
N GLY A 210 -3.33 13.14 -17.09
CA GLY A 210 -3.46 12.88 -15.66
C GLY A 210 -3.56 11.40 -15.30
N THR A 211 -3.55 10.48 -16.28
CA THR A 211 -3.36 9.05 -16.01
C THR A 211 -1.89 8.68 -15.80
N GLY A 212 -0.95 9.60 -16.01
CA GLY A 212 0.48 9.33 -15.79
C GLY A 212 1.02 8.12 -16.55
N HIS A 213 2.09 7.53 -16.02
CA HIS A 213 2.80 6.39 -16.62
C HIS A 213 2.00 5.09 -16.47
N ARG A 214 1.41 4.86 -15.30
CA ARG A 214 0.60 3.67 -15.01
C ARG A 214 -0.71 3.56 -15.80
N GLY A 215 -1.17 4.62 -16.46
CA GLY A 215 -2.51 4.63 -17.07
C GLY A 215 -3.62 4.68 -16.02
N ALA A 216 -4.82 4.23 -16.39
CA ALA A 216 -5.99 4.21 -15.51
C ALA A 216 -5.84 3.21 -14.36
N PHE A 217 -6.65 3.36 -13.30
CA PHE A 217 -6.76 2.38 -12.22
C PHE A 217 -8.20 1.92 -12.02
N PRO A 218 -8.47 0.60 -12.04
CA PRO A 218 -7.53 -0.47 -12.34
C PRO A 218 -7.16 -0.41 -13.83
N LEU A 219 -5.94 -0.76 -14.20
CA LEU A 219 -5.61 -0.90 -15.62
C LEU A 219 -6.54 -1.97 -16.20
N GLU A 220 -7.25 -1.65 -17.28
CA GLU A 220 -7.85 -2.69 -18.13
C GLU A 220 -6.67 -3.55 -18.62
N LEU A 221 -6.62 -4.79 -18.16
CA LEU A 221 -5.71 -5.75 -18.76
C LEU A 221 -6.22 -5.98 -20.17
N ALA A 222 -5.49 -5.48 -21.17
CA ALA A 222 -5.65 -5.91 -22.56
C ALA A 222 -5.25 -7.38 -22.70
#